data_AF-A0A1A6BH88-F1
#
_entry.id   AF-A0A1A6BH88-F1
#
_cell.length_a   1.000
_cell.length_b   1.000
_cell.length_c   1.000
_cell.angle_alpha   90.00
_cell.angle_beta   90.00
_cell.angle_gamma   90.00
#
_symmetry.space_group_name_H-M   'P 1'
#
loop_
_entity.id
_entity.type
_entity.pdbx_description
1 polymer ?
#
loop_
_entity_poly.entity_id
_entity_poly.type
_entity_poly.pdbx_seq_one_letter_code
_entity_poly.pdbx_strand_id
1 'polypeptide(L)'
;MCPTDTGSADAVDLVRREVEAWATHPALSQLVGMFGGAVPTDLDLAARLAWLDEFSSVWDYRGRARARAGRVHSQDAAGAVRWLIPRLQMPAAQLDQIVALADALGLIGESSPSAMDFDYLLVIGGGRYTNRLRVGYARELAAGRRIGHVVLAAASRELMDSEQDAVAAIAPQARTEFDLLAAAAGEALGLDIREVQDHARRRVDRPHRDRAVWRFAADSNEMRVPVTLLETPSPDPDNRRANSADTYTFAAQTVGMDNSTCLLVTGQPVVPYLHFEALRTLVLPFAIRLESAGFGVERYNRLGELDEQHPAKILQEARSAIRSARAVAERLTLQR
;
A
#
# COMPACT_ATOMS: atom_id res chain seq x y z
N MET A 1 -7.80 40.86 -1.20
CA MET A 1 -7.44 40.08 -2.40
C MET A 1 -7.19 38.66 -1.93
N CYS A 2 -8.13 37.76 -2.21
CA CYS A 2 -8.01 36.35 -1.83
C CYS A 2 -6.86 35.71 -2.64
N PRO A 3 -6.03 34.84 -2.04
CA PRO A 3 -5.09 34.06 -2.82
C PRO A 3 -5.90 33.17 -3.76
N THR A 4 -5.66 33.30 -5.06
CA THR A 4 -6.23 32.43 -6.08
C THR A 4 -5.76 30.99 -5.84
N ASP A 5 -6.72 30.08 -5.85
CA ASP A 5 -6.71 28.64 -5.63
C ASP A 5 -5.88 27.85 -6.68
N THR A 6 -4.80 28.43 -7.21
CA THR A 6 -4.04 27.88 -8.35
C THR A 6 -3.26 26.62 -7.98
N GLY A 7 -2.85 26.48 -6.71
CA GLY A 7 -2.16 25.28 -6.23
C GLY A 7 -3.03 24.02 -6.23
N SER A 8 -4.36 24.16 -6.05
CA SER A 8 -5.27 23.01 -6.08
C SER A 8 -5.61 22.60 -7.51
N ALA A 9 -5.80 23.56 -8.42
CA ALA A 9 -6.07 23.31 -9.84
C ALA A 9 -4.89 22.57 -10.52
N ASP A 10 -3.65 23.03 -10.27
CA ASP A 10 -2.45 22.39 -10.81
C ASP A 10 -2.27 20.95 -10.29
N ALA A 11 -2.61 20.71 -9.02
CA ALA A 11 -2.55 19.37 -8.41
C ALA A 11 -3.62 18.43 -9.00
N VAL A 12 -4.84 18.91 -9.21
CA VAL A 12 -5.94 18.17 -9.84
C VAL A 12 -5.57 17.74 -11.26
N ASP A 13 -4.96 18.64 -12.05
CA ASP A 13 -4.54 18.35 -13.43
C ASP A 13 -3.33 17.44 -13.50
N LEU A 14 -2.39 17.54 -12.55
CA LEU A 14 -1.29 16.58 -12.43
C LEU A 14 -1.82 15.17 -12.10
N VAL A 15 -2.66 15.04 -11.07
CA VAL A 15 -3.26 13.77 -10.66
C VAL A 15 -4.06 13.13 -11.80
N ARG A 16 -4.84 13.93 -12.55
CA ARG A 16 -5.59 13.44 -13.71
C ARG A 16 -4.66 12.86 -14.78
N ARG A 17 -3.57 13.58 -15.11
CA ARG A 17 -2.60 13.13 -16.13
C ARG A 17 -1.88 11.85 -15.71
N GLU A 18 -1.51 11.72 -14.43
CA GLU A 18 -0.88 10.51 -13.92
C GLU A 18 -1.81 9.28 -14.02
N VAL A 19 -3.06 9.43 -13.60
CA VAL A 19 -4.06 8.36 -13.72
C VAL A 19 -4.33 8.00 -15.17
N GLU A 20 -4.45 8.99 -16.06
CA GLU A 20 -4.65 8.78 -17.49
C GLU A 20 -3.46 8.08 -18.14
N ALA A 21 -2.23 8.51 -17.86
CA ALA A 21 -1.02 7.90 -18.39
C ALA A 21 -0.91 6.41 -18.04
N TRP A 22 -1.23 6.05 -16.79
CA TRP A 22 -1.22 4.65 -16.37
C TRP A 22 -2.38 3.84 -16.99
N ALA A 23 -3.60 4.38 -16.96
CA ALA A 23 -4.79 3.70 -17.47
C ALA A 23 -4.78 3.48 -19.00
N THR A 24 -4.01 4.30 -19.72
CA THR A 24 -3.83 4.20 -21.17
C THR A 24 -2.54 3.49 -21.58
N HIS A 25 -1.74 3.03 -20.62
CA HIS A 25 -0.48 2.39 -20.90
C HIS A 25 -0.65 1.14 -21.78
N PRO A 26 0.10 0.98 -22.89
CA PRO A 26 -0.10 -0.13 -23.83
C PRO A 26 0.01 -1.52 -23.19
N ALA A 27 0.86 -1.67 -22.16
CA ALA A 27 1.00 -2.95 -21.47
C ALA A 27 -0.28 -3.39 -20.75
N LEU A 28 -1.10 -2.43 -20.25
CA LEU A 28 -2.39 -2.76 -19.64
C LEU A 28 -3.36 -3.28 -20.69
N SER A 29 -3.42 -2.65 -21.86
CA SER A 29 -4.26 -3.10 -22.97
C SER A 29 -3.84 -4.48 -23.49
N GLN A 30 -2.53 -4.77 -23.53
CA GLN A 30 -2.02 -6.09 -23.89
C GLN A 30 -2.38 -7.15 -22.84
N LEU A 31 -2.23 -6.85 -21.54
CA LEU A 31 -2.70 -7.75 -20.47
C LEU A 31 -4.20 -8.02 -20.61
N VAL A 32 -5.01 -7.00 -20.85
CA VAL A 32 -6.45 -7.16 -21.09
C VAL A 32 -6.70 -8.10 -22.29
N GLY A 33 -5.97 -7.92 -23.38
CA GLY A 33 -6.04 -8.79 -24.57
C GLY A 33 -5.71 -10.25 -24.29
N MET A 34 -4.71 -10.53 -23.46
CA MET A 34 -4.33 -11.90 -23.06
C MET A 34 -5.46 -12.65 -22.34
N PHE A 35 -6.38 -11.92 -21.70
CA PHE A 35 -7.53 -12.46 -20.99
C PHE A 35 -8.86 -12.25 -21.74
N GLY A 36 -8.80 -12.01 -23.06
CA GLY A 36 -9.95 -11.95 -23.96
C GLY A 36 -10.70 -10.63 -23.97
N GLY A 37 -10.18 -9.59 -23.33
CA GLY A 37 -10.74 -8.24 -23.38
C GLY A 37 -10.23 -7.42 -24.56
N ALA A 38 -10.96 -6.37 -24.92
CA ALA A 38 -10.51 -5.36 -25.86
C ALA A 38 -10.94 -3.98 -25.34
N VAL A 39 -9.98 -3.17 -24.89
CA VAL A 39 -10.26 -1.82 -24.38
C VAL A 39 -10.80 -0.96 -25.53
N PRO A 40 -12.03 -0.40 -25.43
CA PRO A 40 -12.55 0.46 -26.48
C PRO A 40 -11.70 1.74 -26.62
N THR A 41 -11.50 2.20 -27.86
CA THR A 41 -10.56 3.29 -28.17
C THR A 41 -11.06 4.68 -27.78
N ASP A 42 -12.38 4.88 -27.84
CA ASP A 42 -13.00 6.22 -27.80
C ASP A 42 -13.64 6.55 -26.44
N LEU A 43 -13.09 5.97 -25.36
CA LEU A 43 -13.56 6.23 -24.00
C LEU A 43 -12.80 7.39 -23.36
N ASP A 44 -13.54 8.27 -22.69
CA ASP A 44 -12.94 9.18 -21.72
C ASP A 44 -12.35 8.39 -20.53
N LEU A 45 -11.59 9.09 -19.67
CA LEU A 45 -10.89 8.45 -18.55
C LEU A 45 -11.85 7.72 -17.59
N ALA A 46 -13.00 8.31 -17.28
CA ALA A 46 -13.95 7.75 -16.33
C ALA A 46 -14.60 6.48 -16.88
N ALA A 47 -15.05 6.53 -18.14
CA ALA A 47 -15.63 5.37 -18.83
C ALA A 47 -14.59 4.26 -19.05
N ARG A 48 -13.35 4.61 -19.38
CA ARG A 48 -12.23 3.64 -19.51
C ARG A 48 -11.97 2.93 -18.18
N LEU A 49 -11.87 3.66 -17.07
CA LEU A 49 -11.62 3.07 -15.75
C LEU A 49 -12.80 2.22 -15.26
N ALA A 50 -14.03 2.62 -15.54
CA ALA A 50 -15.21 1.81 -15.24
C ALA A 50 -15.20 0.48 -16.03
N TRP A 51 -14.88 0.54 -17.33
CA TRP A 51 -14.75 -0.65 -18.17
C TRP A 51 -13.63 -1.58 -17.69
N LEU A 52 -12.46 -1.01 -17.35
CA LEU A 52 -11.32 -1.77 -16.83
C LEU A 52 -11.63 -2.43 -15.48
N ASP A 53 -12.37 -1.76 -14.59
CA ASP A 53 -12.77 -2.32 -13.31
C ASP A 53 -13.72 -3.52 -13.48
N GLU A 54 -14.70 -3.39 -14.37
CA GLU A 54 -15.61 -4.49 -14.74
C GLU A 54 -14.83 -5.67 -15.34
N PHE A 55 -14.01 -5.41 -16.36
CA PHE A 55 -13.18 -6.42 -17.01
C PHE A 55 -12.26 -7.13 -16.01
N SER A 56 -11.58 -6.37 -15.14
CA SER A 56 -10.58 -6.92 -14.22
C SER A 56 -11.17 -7.87 -13.17
N SER A 57 -12.49 -8.07 -13.12
CA SER A 57 -13.12 -9.17 -12.37
C SER A 57 -12.54 -10.55 -12.73
N VAL A 58 -12.02 -10.73 -13.96
CA VAL A 58 -11.28 -11.94 -14.35
C VAL A 58 -10.03 -12.17 -13.49
N TRP A 59 -9.42 -11.11 -12.95
CA TRP A 59 -8.28 -11.15 -12.03
C TRP A 59 -8.68 -11.09 -10.55
N ASP A 60 -9.97 -11.23 -10.21
CA ASP A 60 -10.44 -11.20 -8.82
C ASP A 60 -10.28 -12.56 -8.12
N TYR A 61 -9.03 -13.01 -7.95
CA TYR A 61 -8.72 -14.27 -7.28
C TYR A 61 -9.16 -14.26 -5.81
N ARG A 62 -8.99 -13.13 -5.11
CA ARG A 62 -9.42 -12.95 -3.71
C ARG A 62 -10.94 -12.97 -3.58
N GLY A 63 -11.66 -12.32 -4.49
CA GLY A 63 -13.12 -12.38 -4.56
C GLY A 63 -13.65 -13.79 -4.78
N ARG A 64 -13.01 -14.55 -5.68
CA ARG A 64 -13.34 -15.97 -5.91
C ARG A 64 -13.10 -16.84 -4.67
N ALA A 65 -12.03 -16.59 -3.91
CA ALA A 65 -11.78 -17.29 -2.66
C ALA A 65 -12.92 -17.03 -1.64
N ARG A 66 -13.33 -15.77 -1.45
CA ARG A 66 -14.44 -15.41 -0.55
C ARG A 66 -15.76 -16.05 -0.97
N ALA A 67 -16.10 -16.01 -2.26
CA ALA A 67 -17.36 -16.57 -2.77
C ALA A 67 -17.52 -18.06 -2.46
N ARG A 68 -16.42 -18.82 -2.39
CA ARG A 68 -16.43 -20.25 -2.04
C ARG A 68 -16.70 -20.52 -0.56
N ALA A 69 -16.51 -19.53 0.31
CA ALA A 69 -16.64 -19.66 1.76
C ALA A 69 -17.92 -19.04 2.34
N GLY A 70 -18.74 -18.37 1.52
CA GLY A 70 -19.99 -17.76 1.96
C GLY A 70 -19.83 -16.34 2.53
N ARG A 71 -20.76 -15.93 3.42
CA ARG A 71 -20.72 -14.60 4.04
C ARG A 71 -19.53 -14.50 5.00
N VAL A 72 -18.65 -13.54 4.75
CA VAL A 72 -17.47 -13.28 5.58
C VAL A 72 -17.47 -11.85 6.11
N HIS A 73 -17.00 -11.65 7.35
CA HIS A 73 -16.93 -10.36 8.03
C HIS A 73 -15.59 -9.62 7.80
N SER A 74 -14.70 -10.16 6.98
CA SER A 74 -13.41 -9.54 6.65
C SER A 74 -13.03 -9.78 5.20
N GLN A 75 -12.39 -8.79 4.58
CA GLN A 75 -11.89 -8.87 3.20
C GLN A 75 -10.76 -9.90 3.02
N ASP A 76 -10.11 -10.29 4.10
CA ASP A 76 -8.99 -11.24 4.14
C ASP A 76 -9.44 -12.63 4.64
N ALA A 77 -10.71 -12.78 5.02
CA ALA A 77 -11.25 -14.04 5.50
C ALA A 77 -11.24 -15.14 4.43
N ALA A 78 -11.33 -16.39 4.90
CA ALA A 78 -11.48 -17.58 4.05
C ALA A 78 -10.41 -17.74 2.96
N GLY A 79 -9.16 -17.41 3.30
CA GLY A 79 -8.03 -17.53 2.38
C GLY A 79 -7.99 -16.46 1.28
N ALA A 80 -8.79 -15.40 1.40
CA ALA A 80 -8.78 -14.26 0.48
C ALA A 80 -7.62 -13.29 0.72
N VAL A 81 -6.59 -13.71 1.44
CA VAL A 81 -5.32 -13.00 1.59
C VAL A 81 -4.45 -13.15 0.35
N ARG A 82 -3.62 -12.13 0.09
CA ARG A 82 -2.76 -12.06 -1.10
C ARG A 82 -1.82 -13.26 -1.23
N TRP A 83 -1.22 -13.73 -0.15
CA TRP A 83 -0.24 -14.82 -0.20
C TRP A 83 -0.85 -16.21 -0.47
N LEU A 84 -2.18 -16.38 -0.33
CA LEU A 84 -2.88 -17.63 -0.60
C LEU A 84 -3.52 -17.69 -2.01
N ILE A 85 -3.27 -16.69 -2.86
CA ILE A 85 -3.72 -16.72 -4.25
C ILE A 85 -3.04 -17.89 -4.97
N PRO A 86 -3.78 -18.81 -5.62
CA PRO A 86 -3.19 -19.94 -6.32
C PRO A 86 -2.43 -19.49 -7.58
N ARG A 87 -1.42 -20.26 -7.98
CA ARG A 87 -0.68 -20.05 -9.23
C ARG A 87 -1.59 -20.26 -10.44
N LEU A 88 -1.34 -19.47 -11.49
CA LEU A 88 -1.99 -19.66 -12.78
C LEU A 88 -1.52 -20.94 -13.45
N GLN A 89 -2.45 -21.64 -14.10
CA GLN A 89 -2.19 -22.79 -14.94
C GLN A 89 -2.20 -22.32 -16.40
N MET A 90 -1.05 -21.87 -16.88
CA MET A 90 -0.85 -21.34 -18.24
C MET A 90 0.54 -21.78 -18.75
N PRO A 91 0.75 -21.86 -20.07
CA PRO A 91 2.08 -22.06 -20.64
C PRO A 91 3.10 -21.05 -20.10
N ALA A 92 4.34 -21.49 -19.85
CA ALA A 92 5.41 -20.66 -19.28
C ALA A 92 5.61 -19.34 -20.05
N ALA A 93 5.61 -19.38 -21.38
CA ALA A 93 5.74 -18.20 -22.22
C ALA A 93 4.65 -17.13 -21.96
N GLN A 94 3.41 -17.55 -21.63
CA GLN A 94 2.35 -16.61 -21.28
C GLN A 94 2.54 -16.04 -19.86
N LEU A 95 3.03 -16.86 -18.93
CA LEU A 95 3.37 -16.39 -17.58
C LEU A 95 4.50 -15.36 -17.63
N ASP A 96 5.54 -15.60 -18.42
CA ASP A 96 6.66 -14.67 -18.63
C ASP A 96 6.18 -13.36 -19.28
N GLN A 97 5.26 -13.45 -20.25
CA GLN A 97 4.65 -12.28 -20.86
C GLN A 97 3.84 -11.46 -19.85
N ILE A 98 3.09 -12.09 -18.95
CA ILE A 98 2.38 -11.38 -17.86
C ILE A 98 3.38 -10.63 -16.98
N VAL A 99 4.50 -11.27 -16.61
CA VAL A 99 5.54 -10.62 -15.78
C VAL A 99 6.13 -9.42 -16.52
N ALA A 100 6.51 -9.56 -17.79
CA ALA A 100 7.09 -8.47 -18.57
C ALA A 100 6.12 -7.28 -18.74
N LEU A 101 4.85 -7.54 -19.01
CA LEU A 101 3.84 -6.48 -19.13
C LEU A 101 3.54 -5.82 -17.78
N ALA A 102 3.52 -6.59 -16.70
CA ALA A 102 3.35 -6.05 -15.36
C ALA A 102 4.55 -5.20 -14.92
N ASP A 103 5.77 -5.58 -15.30
CA ASP A 103 6.97 -4.77 -15.06
C ASP A 103 6.88 -3.42 -15.76
N ALA A 104 6.45 -3.41 -17.03
CA ALA A 104 6.19 -2.17 -17.77
C ALA A 104 5.08 -1.31 -17.17
N LEU A 105 4.19 -1.87 -16.33
CA LEU A 105 3.18 -1.13 -15.56
C LEU A 105 3.66 -0.69 -14.17
N GLY A 106 4.93 -0.95 -13.84
CA GLY A 106 5.53 -0.60 -12.55
C GLY A 106 5.11 -1.53 -11.40
N LEU A 107 4.83 -2.81 -11.67
CA LEU A 107 4.41 -3.78 -10.64
C LEU A 107 5.54 -4.73 -10.19
N ILE A 108 6.69 -4.75 -10.87
CA ILE A 108 7.73 -5.79 -10.68
C ILE A 108 9.06 -5.20 -10.19
N GLY A 109 9.74 -4.41 -11.02
CA GLY A 109 11.07 -3.87 -10.73
C GLY A 109 11.08 -2.75 -9.69
N GLU A 110 12.14 -2.67 -8.89
CA GLU A 110 12.33 -1.62 -7.88
C GLU A 110 12.15 -0.22 -8.47
N SER A 111 11.40 0.63 -7.76
CA SER A 111 11.21 2.04 -8.08
C SER A 111 11.88 2.93 -7.03
N SER A 112 12.52 3.99 -7.52
CA SER A 112 13.26 4.98 -6.72
C SER A 112 12.66 6.37 -6.86
N PRO A 113 12.65 7.18 -5.79
CA PRO A 113 12.19 8.55 -5.86
C PRO A 113 13.24 9.45 -6.54
N SER A 114 12.76 10.48 -7.22
CA SER A 114 13.55 11.49 -7.90
C SER A 114 14.01 12.61 -6.96
N ALA A 115 13.16 13.08 -6.05
CA ALA A 115 13.51 14.15 -5.12
C ALA A 115 14.43 13.67 -3.99
N MET A 116 15.35 14.54 -3.56
CA MET A 116 16.31 14.25 -2.48
C MET A 116 15.80 14.62 -1.09
N ASP A 117 14.72 15.39 -1.01
CA ASP A 117 14.26 16.05 0.21
C ASP A 117 12.76 15.79 0.41
N PHE A 118 12.41 15.28 1.59
CA PHE A 118 11.03 15.02 1.99
C PHE A 118 10.81 15.46 3.43
N ASP A 119 9.71 16.15 3.68
CA ASP A 119 9.27 16.47 5.04
C ASP A 119 8.88 15.19 5.78
N TYR A 120 8.24 14.26 5.07
CA TYR A 120 7.80 12.97 5.63
C TYR A 120 8.25 11.79 4.78
N LEU A 121 8.65 10.70 5.45
CA LEU A 121 8.71 9.36 4.88
C LEU A 121 7.62 8.52 5.54
N LEU A 122 6.71 7.98 4.75
CA LEU A 122 5.57 7.20 5.23
C LEU A 122 5.70 5.73 4.85
N VAL A 123 5.61 4.84 5.85
CA VAL A 123 5.47 3.40 5.67
C VAL A 123 4.16 2.96 6.29
N ILE A 124 3.34 2.24 5.52
CA ILE A 124 2.15 1.58 6.06
C ILE A 124 2.38 0.09 6.32
N GLY A 125 1.62 -0.42 7.27
CA GLY A 125 1.62 -1.82 7.66
C GLY A 125 1.19 -2.79 6.55
N GLY A 126 1.60 -4.04 6.71
CA GLY A 126 1.21 -5.16 5.87
C GLY A 126 1.43 -6.48 6.60
N GLY A 127 0.95 -7.57 5.99
CA GLY A 127 1.08 -8.91 6.57
C GLY A 127 2.44 -9.57 6.34
N ARG A 128 2.67 -10.65 7.08
CA ARG A 128 3.87 -11.50 6.98
C ARG A 128 5.18 -10.67 7.08
N TYR A 129 6.14 -10.93 6.20
CA TYR A 129 7.45 -10.25 6.15
C TYR A 129 7.40 -8.80 5.63
N THR A 130 6.24 -8.32 5.18
CA THR A 130 6.13 -7.03 4.49
C THR A 130 6.60 -5.87 5.35
N ASN A 131 6.27 -5.83 6.64
CA ASN A 131 6.70 -4.75 7.53
C ASN A 131 8.22 -4.67 7.64
N ARG A 132 8.88 -5.81 7.83
CA ARG A 132 10.34 -5.90 7.89
C ARG A 132 10.99 -5.38 6.61
N LEU A 133 10.51 -5.82 5.45
CA LEU A 133 11.03 -5.37 4.15
C LEU A 133 10.80 -3.87 3.91
N ARG A 134 9.60 -3.37 4.21
CA ARG A 134 9.26 -1.95 3.99
C ARG A 134 10.06 -1.00 4.87
N VAL A 135 10.21 -1.32 6.17
CA VAL A 135 10.97 -0.46 7.08
C VAL A 135 12.47 -0.54 6.77
N GLY A 136 12.99 -1.73 6.43
CA GLY A 136 14.37 -1.88 5.95
C GLY A 136 14.62 -1.04 4.70
N TYR A 137 13.74 -1.13 3.70
CA TYR A 137 13.87 -0.34 2.48
C TYR A 137 13.69 1.18 2.71
N ALA A 138 12.83 1.57 3.65
CA ALA A 138 12.71 2.97 4.07
C ALA A 138 14.02 3.53 4.62
N ARG A 139 14.72 2.75 5.44
CA ARG A 139 16.06 3.11 5.92
C ARG A 139 17.07 3.21 4.78
N GLU A 140 17.05 2.26 3.84
CA GLU A 140 17.93 2.29 2.65
C GLU A 140 17.69 3.57 1.83
N LEU A 141 16.43 3.92 1.56
CA LEU A 141 16.07 5.13 0.82
C LEU A 141 16.38 6.42 1.57
N ALA A 142 16.28 6.42 2.90
CA ALA A 142 16.64 7.57 3.72
C ALA A 142 18.15 7.83 3.70
N ALA A 143 18.98 6.82 3.43
CA ALA A 143 20.42 7.00 3.34
C ALA A 143 20.77 7.93 2.17
N GLY A 144 21.36 9.08 2.49
CA GLY A 144 21.73 10.10 1.50
C GLY A 144 20.58 11.03 1.08
N ARG A 145 19.41 10.94 1.70
CA ARG A 145 18.28 11.86 1.51
C ARG A 145 18.00 12.67 2.76
N ARG A 146 17.44 13.87 2.62
CA ARG A 146 16.97 14.66 3.77
C ARG A 146 15.53 14.26 4.06
N ILE A 147 15.33 13.60 5.20
CA ILE A 147 14.01 13.20 5.70
C ILE A 147 13.72 13.98 6.98
N GLY A 148 12.63 14.73 7.00
CA GLY A 148 12.21 15.52 8.17
C GLY A 148 11.63 14.67 9.30
N HIS A 149 10.77 13.70 8.96
CA HIS A 149 10.05 12.86 9.92
C HIS A 149 9.68 11.51 9.30
N VAL A 150 9.93 10.41 10.01
CA VAL A 150 9.49 9.07 9.58
C VAL A 150 8.19 8.67 10.29
N VAL A 151 7.16 8.34 9.51
CA VAL A 151 5.85 7.92 10.01
C VAL A 151 5.63 6.46 9.63
N LEU A 152 5.43 5.63 10.65
CA LEU A 152 5.14 4.20 10.51
C LEU A 152 3.72 3.97 11.00
N ALA A 153 2.80 3.52 10.15
CA ALA A 153 1.40 3.38 10.52
C ALA A 153 0.81 2.02 10.10
N ALA A 154 0.24 1.28 11.05
CA ALA A 154 -0.38 -0.04 10.77
C ALA A 154 -1.79 -0.10 11.33
N ALA A 155 -2.63 -0.94 10.72
CA ALA A 155 -3.97 -1.20 11.23
C ALA A 155 -3.92 -2.00 12.53
N SER A 156 -4.86 -1.76 13.44
CA SER A 156 -5.09 -2.62 14.61
C SER A 156 -5.84 -3.92 14.24
N ARG A 157 -5.40 -4.61 13.19
CA ARG A 157 -5.97 -5.91 12.81
C ARG A 157 -5.23 -7.02 13.52
N GLU A 158 -5.97 -8.05 13.93
CA GLU A 158 -5.39 -9.32 14.34
C GLU A 158 -4.61 -9.96 13.18
N LEU A 159 -3.57 -10.71 13.55
CA LEU A 159 -2.80 -11.54 12.64
C LEU A 159 -3.55 -12.85 12.39
N MET A 160 -3.52 -13.31 11.15
CA MET A 160 -4.20 -14.53 10.73
C MET A 160 -3.32 -15.75 10.91
N ASP A 161 -3.93 -16.93 11.04
CA ASP A 161 -3.22 -18.22 11.13
C ASP A 161 -2.23 -18.43 9.97
N SER A 162 -2.58 -17.96 8.77
CA SER A 162 -1.72 -18.03 7.58
C SER A 162 -0.49 -17.11 7.60
N GLU A 163 -0.30 -16.33 8.67
CA GLU A 163 0.87 -15.47 8.88
C GLU A 163 1.83 -16.04 9.93
N GLN A 164 1.46 -17.11 10.64
CA GLN A 164 2.14 -17.56 11.86
C GLN A 164 3.60 -17.97 11.67
N ASP A 165 3.97 -18.49 10.49
CA ASP A 165 5.36 -18.78 10.15
C ASP A 165 6.22 -17.50 10.12
N ALA A 166 5.71 -16.43 9.50
CA ALA A 166 6.39 -15.14 9.47
C ALA A 166 6.40 -14.47 10.86
N VAL A 167 5.31 -14.61 11.62
CA VAL A 167 5.22 -14.10 13.01
C VAL A 167 6.28 -14.79 13.88
N ALA A 168 6.36 -16.12 13.84
CA ALA A 168 7.35 -16.88 14.59
C ALA A 168 8.80 -16.52 14.21
N ALA A 169 9.05 -16.14 12.96
CA ALA A 169 10.38 -15.75 12.50
C ALA A 169 10.77 -14.30 12.89
N ILE A 170 9.81 -13.37 12.92
CA ILE A 170 10.10 -11.93 13.05
C ILE A 170 9.77 -11.40 14.45
N ALA A 171 8.60 -11.76 14.97
CA ALA A 171 8.09 -11.23 16.23
C ALA A 171 7.12 -12.25 16.86
N PRO A 172 7.63 -13.29 17.57
CA PRO A 172 6.81 -14.39 18.09
C PRO A 172 5.67 -13.99 19.04
N GLN A 173 5.75 -12.77 19.61
CA GLN A 173 4.74 -12.24 20.53
C GLN A 173 3.76 -11.27 19.84
N ALA A 174 3.89 -11.04 18.53
CA ALA A 174 3.02 -10.14 17.80
C ALA A 174 1.61 -10.73 17.69
N ARG A 175 0.61 -9.90 17.96
CA ARG A 175 -0.82 -10.26 17.83
C ARG A 175 -1.50 -9.48 16.73
N THR A 176 -0.95 -8.30 16.40
CA THR A 176 -1.51 -7.37 15.42
C THR A 176 -0.52 -7.01 14.32
N GLU A 177 -1.03 -6.46 13.21
CA GLU A 177 -0.18 -5.86 12.17
C GLU A 177 0.69 -4.71 12.74
N PHE A 178 0.18 -3.98 13.73
CA PHE A 178 0.94 -2.97 14.46
C PHE A 178 2.13 -3.55 15.21
N ASP A 179 1.97 -4.69 15.90
CA ASP A 179 3.07 -5.33 16.61
C ASP A 179 4.20 -5.76 15.65
N LEU A 180 3.83 -6.28 14.46
CA LEU A 180 4.80 -6.60 13.41
C LEU A 180 5.54 -5.35 12.90
N LEU A 181 4.83 -4.23 12.74
CA LEU A 181 5.45 -2.97 12.32
C LEU A 181 6.37 -2.40 13.41
N ALA A 182 5.96 -2.48 14.68
CA ALA A 182 6.77 -2.07 15.82
C ALA A 182 8.06 -2.89 15.88
N ALA A 183 7.98 -4.21 15.73
CA ALA A 183 9.15 -5.09 15.70
C ALA A 183 10.11 -4.75 14.54
N ALA A 184 9.57 -4.54 13.33
CA ALA A 184 10.36 -4.10 12.18
C ALA A 184 11.04 -2.74 12.41
N ALA A 185 10.36 -1.81 13.09
CA ALA A 185 10.91 -0.51 13.46
C ALA A 185 12.06 -0.63 14.47
N GLY A 186 11.91 -1.48 15.49
CA GLY A 186 12.97 -1.79 16.45
C GLY A 186 14.20 -2.38 15.76
N GLU A 187 13.99 -3.37 14.89
CA GLU A 187 15.09 -4.04 14.16
C GLU A 187 15.79 -3.10 13.18
N ALA A 188 15.04 -2.48 12.27
CA ALA A 188 15.63 -1.76 11.15
C ALA A 188 16.13 -0.36 11.52
N LEU A 189 15.50 0.30 12.50
CA LEU A 189 15.81 1.69 12.88
C LEU A 189 16.55 1.80 14.22
N GLY A 190 16.74 0.69 14.94
CA GLY A 190 17.34 0.68 16.28
C GLY A 190 16.48 1.37 17.33
N LEU A 191 15.15 1.32 17.21
CA LEU A 191 14.23 1.92 18.17
C LEU A 191 14.07 1.05 19.42
N ASP A 192 14.07 1.69 20.60
CA ASP A 192 13.65 1.04 21.83
C ASP A 192 12.13 0.92 21.90
N ILE A 193 11.62 -0.26 21.52
CA ILE A 193 10.19 -0.55 21.46
C ILE A 193 9.64 -1.24 22.72
N ARG A 194 10.41 -1.32 23.82
CA ARG A 194 10.01 -2.07 25.02
C ARG A 194 8.68 -1.58 25.60
N GLU A 195 8.50 -0.26 25.70
CA GLU A 195 7.25 0.33 26.18
C GLU A 195 6.08 0.06 25.24
N VAL A 196 6.33 0.09 23.93
CA VAL A 196 5.32 -0.24 22.90
C VAL A 196 4.84 -1.67 23.07
N GLN A 197 5.78 -2.61 23.24
CA GLN A 197 5.48 -4.03 23.45
C GLN A 197 4.78 -4.29 24.78
N ASP A 198 5.23 -3.64 25.85
CA ASP A 198 4.60 -3.70 27.17
C ASP A 198 3.15 -3.22 27.14
N HIS A 199 2.92 -2.11 26.45
CA HIS A 199 1.59 -1.58 26.25
C HIS A 199 0.73 -2.56 25.45
N ALA A 200 1.23 -3.07 24.32
CA ALA A 200 0.55 -4.09 23.53
C ALA A 200 0.16 -5.28 24.41
N ARG A 201 1.08 -5.87 25.18
CA ARG A 201 0.83 -7.03 26.06
C ARG A 201 -0.27 -6.81 27.11
N ARG A 202 -0.40 -5.59 27.65
CA ARG A 202 -1.36 -5.28 28.73
C ARG A 202 -2.76 -4.98 28.22
N ARG A 203 -2.95 -4.78 26.92
CA ARG A 203 -4.26 -4.43 26.37
C ARG A 203 -5.22 -5.61 26.35
N VAL A 204 -6.48 -5.27 26.62
CA VAL A 204 -7.63 -6.11 26.30
C VAL A 204 -7.82 -6.07 24.79
N ASP A 205 -7.92 -7.25 24.19
CA ASP A 205 -8.08 -7.36 22.74
C ASP A 205 -9.38 -6.69 22.28
N ARG A 206 -9.25 -5.69 21.41
CA ARG A 206 -10.36 -4.95 20.81
C ARG A 206 -10.10 -4.84 19.31
N PRO A 207 -10.42 -5.90 18.55
CA PRO A 207 -10.12 -5.97 17.13
C PRO A 207 -10.55 -4.70 16.42
N HIS A 208 -9.63 -4.12 15.63
CA HIS A 208 -9.86 -2.96 14.78
C HIS A 208 -10.11 -1.64 15.50
N ARG A 209 -10.15 -1.60 16.83
CA ARG A 209 -10.55 -0.39 17.59
C ARG A 209 -9.38 0.33 18.24
N ASP A 210 -8.26 -0.34 18.47
CA ASP A 210 -7.16 0.28 19.20
C ASP A 210 -6.51 1.40 18.40
N ARG A 211 -6.05 2.38 19.18
CA ARG A 211 -5.37 3.58 18.71
C ARG A 211 -4.21 3.86 19.63
N ALA A 212 -3.03 4.07 19.07
CA ALA A 212 -1.86 4.54 19.80
C ALA A 212 -0.95 5.40 18.94
N VAL A 213 -0.23 6.29 19.62
CA VAL A 213 0.74 7.20 19.02
C VAL A 213 2.00 7.18 19.88
N TRP A 214 3.08 6.65 19.31
CA TRP A 214 4.38 6.60 19.94
C TRP A 214 5.34 7.52 19.21
N ARG A 215 6.00 8.42 19.93
CA ARG A 215 6.93 9.39 19.36
C ARG A 215 8.33 9.12 19.88
N PHE A 216 9.28 9.05 18.96
CA PHE A 216 10.68 8.83 19.23
C PHE A 216 11.47 10.04 18.74
N ALA A 217 12.35 10.53 19.59
CA ALA A 217 13.20 11.66 19.27
C ALA A 217 14.26 11.26 18.23
N ALA A 218 14.81 12.26 17.53
CA ALA A 218 15.83 12.02 16.52
C ALA A 218 17.06 11.31 17.08
N ASP A 219 17.49 11.64 18.30
CA ASP A 219 18.65 11.05 18.93
C ASP A 219 18.43 9.61 19.45
N SER A 220 17.20 9.10 19.44
CA SER A 220 16.84 7.79 19.96
C SER A 220 16.83 6.66 18.92
N ASN A 221 17.37 6.89 17.72
CA ASN A 221 17.37 5.90 16.62
C ASN A 221 18.56 6.08 15.67
N GLU A 222 18.84 5.05 14.87
CA GLU A 222 19.99 5.01 13.96
C GLU A 222 19.89 5.99 12.80
N MET A 223 18.68 6.34 12.37
CA MET A 223 18.49 7.29 11.25
C MET A 223 18.66 8.75 11.66
N ARG A 224 18.72 9.05 12.96
CA ARG A 224 18.84 10.42 13.49
C ARG A 224 17.71 11.37 13.05
N VAL A 225 16.51 10.84 12.87
CA VAL A 225 15.29 11.59 12.49
C VAL A 225 14.15 11.30 13.46
N PRO A 226 13.24 12.24 13.73
CA PRO A 226 12.03 11.95 14.50
C PRO A 226 11.24 10.80 13.87
N VAL A 227 10.79 9.85 14.70
CA VAL A 227 9.94 8.74 14.26
C VAL A 227 8.61 8.79 15.00
N THR A 228 7.50 8.57 14.29
CA THR A 228 6.20 8.33 14.91
C THR A 228 5.64 7.00 14.45
N LEU A 229 5.34 6.14 15.42
CA LEU A 229 4.73 4.84 15.22
C LEU A 229 3.25 4.91 15.63
N LEU A 230 2.37 4.60 14.69
CA LEU A 230 0.93 4.77 14.76
C LEU A 230 0.20 3.44 14.64
N GLU A 231 -0.70 3.21 15.57
CA GLU A 231 -1.72 2.19 15.43
C GLU A 231 -3.02 2.86 15.00
N THR A 232 -3.52 2.43 13.85
CA THR A 232 -4.65 3.03 13.17
C THR A 232 -5.92 2.23 13.50
N PRO A 233 -6.91 2.86 14.16
CA PRO A 233 -8.22 2.24 14.34
C PRO A 233 -8.99 2.24 13.02
N SER A 234 -9.88 1.27 12.85
CA SER A 234 -10.90 1.32 11.81
C SER A 234 -11.94 2.38 12.17
N PRO A 235 -12.39 3.21 11.21
CA PRO A 235 -13.54 4.08 11.43
C PRO A 235 -14.87 3.29 11.47
N ASP A 236 -14.85 2.01 11.08
CA ASP A 236 -16.01 1.11 11.08
C ASP A 236 -15.60 -0.28 11.63
N PRO A 237 -15.22 -0.35 12.93
CA PRO A 237 -14.55 -1.52 13.51
C PRO A 237 -15.45 -2.74 13.64
N ASP A 238 -16.78 -2.57 13.64
CA ASP A 238 -17.73 -3.69 13.72
C ASP A 238 -17.90 -4.42 12.38
N ASN A 239 -17.51 -3.79 11.27
CA ASN A 239 -17.74 -4.35 9.93
C ASN A 239 -16.44 -4.58 9.15
N ARG A 240 -15.36 -3.84 9.44
CA ARG A 240 -14.08 -3.97 8.73
C ARG A 240 -12.89 -3.49 9.56
N ARG A 241 -11.70 -3.97 9.19
CA ARG A 241 -10.43 -3.36 9.61
C ARG A 241 -10.16 -2.03 8.90
N ALA A 242 -9.23 -1.25 9.45
CA ALA A 242 -8.65 -0.11 8.75
C ALA A 242 -7.98 -0.56 7.43
N ASN A 243 -8.19 0.20 6.38
CA ASN A 243 -7.57 0.03 5.07
C ASN A 243 -6.50 1.12 4.84
N SER A 244 -5.86 1.10 3.66
CA SER A 244 -4.82 2.08 3.31
C SER A 244 -5.30 3.52 3.40
N ALA A 245 -6.54 3.82 3.00
CA ALA A 245 -7.13 5.16 3.08
C ALA A 245 -7.25 5.65 4.52
N ASP A 246 -7.75 4.79 5.41
CA ASP A 246 -7.92 5.12 6.83
C ASP A 246 -6.55 5.36 7.48
N THR A 247 -5.57 4.48 7.19
CA THR A 247 -4.20 4.59 7.70
C THR A 247 -3.51 5.87 7.22
N TYR A 248 -3.63 6.21 5.94
CA TYR A 248 -3.09 7.46 5.38
C TYR A 248 -3.71 8.69 6.03
N THR A 249 -5.04 8.74 6.09
CA THR A 249 -5.76 9.88 6.66
C THR A 249 -5.41 10.06 8.14
N PHE A 250 -5.40 8.97 8.91
CA PHE A 250 -5.03 9.00 10.32
C PHE A 250 -3.58 9.46 10.53
N ALA A 251 -2.65 8.99 9.71
CA ALA A 251 -1.25 9.40 9.76
C ALA A 251 -1.10 10.91 9.49
N ALA A 252 -1.66 11.39 8.36
CA ALA A 252 -1.59 12.79 7.96
C ALA A 252 -2.13 13.74 9.02
N GLN A 253 -3.30 13.42 9.59
CA GLN A 253 -3.92 14.22 10.64
C GLN A 253 -3.14 14.17 11.96
N THR A 254 -2.56 13.02 12.31
CA THR A 254 -1.89 12.84 13.61
C THR A 254 -0.54 13.55 13.69
N VAL A 255 0.18 13.65 12.56
CA VAL A 255 1.50 14.30 12.48
C VAL A 255 1.50 15.63 11.73
N GLY A 256 0.33 16.08 11.25
CA GLY A 256 0.14 17.39 10.63
C GLY A 256 0.84 17.53 9.29
N MET A 257 0.56 16.62 8.34
CA MET A 257 1.24 16.56 7.04
C MET A 257 0.74 17.58 6.01
N ASP A 258 -0.13 18.54 6.37
CA ASP A 258 -0.68 19.52 5.44
C ASP A 258 0.41 20.34 4.72
N ASN A 259 0.25 20.55 3.40
CA ASN A 259 1.17 21.34 2.55
C ASN A 259 2.63 20.88 2.62
N SER A 260 2.86 19.57 2.68
CA SER A 260 4.19 18.97 2.83
C SER A 260 4.61 18.12 1.62
N THR A 261 5.83 17.60 1.69
CA THR A 261 6.37 16.60 0.76
C THR A 261 6.45 15.24 1.44
N CYS A 262 5.99 14.19 0.77
CA CYS A 262 5.93 12.84 1.33
C CYS A 262 6.53 11.81 0.38
N LEU A 263 7.45 10.99 0.90
CA LEU A 263 7.91 9.76 0.27
C LEU A 263 7.15 8.57 0.86
N LEU A 264 6.27 7.96 0.06
CA LEU A 264 5.59 6.71 0.42
C LEU A 264 6.48 5.51 0.06
N VAL A 265 6.85 4.70 1.06
CA VAL A 265 7.71 3.52 0.87
C VAL A 265 6.91 2.22 1.04
N THR A 266 7.00 1.33 0.05
CA THR A 266 6.27 0.06 0.03
C THR A 266 7.03 -1.04 -0.74
N GLY A 267 6.36 -2.13 -1.12
CA GLY A 267 6.87 -3.15 -2.04
C GLY A 267 6.24 -3.00 -3.43
N GLN A 268 7.02 -3.24 -4.50
CA GLN A 268 6.65 -2.83 -5.86
C GLN A 268 5.27 -3.27 -6.35
N PRO A 269 4.81 -4.54 -6.13
CA PRO A 269 3.53 -4.99 -6.65
C PRO A 269 2.33 -4.13 -6.26
N VAL A 270 2.41 -3.44 -5.12
CA VAL A 270 1.32 -2.61 -4.62
C VAL A 270 1.56 -1.12 -4.80
N VAL A 271 2.68 -0.70 -5.41
CA VAL A 271 3.00 0.71 -5.64
C VAL A 271 1.88 1.41 -6.42
N PRO A 272 1.43 0.95 -7.60
CA PRO A 272 0.40 1.68 -8.35
C PRO A 272 -0.92 1.83 -7.56
N TYR A 273 -1.37 0.75 -6.91
CA TYR A 273 -2.55 0.77 -6.04
C TYR A 273 -2.42 1.78 -4.90
N LEU A 274 -1.35 1.68 -4.10
CA LEU A 274 -1.14 2.53 -2.94
C LEU A 274 -0.86 3.98 -3.32
N HIS A 275 -0.19 4.21 -4.44
CA HIS A 275 0.06 5.53 -4.98
C HIS A 275 -1.25 6.22 -5.34
N PHE A 276 -2.12 5.60 -6.15
CA PHE A 276 -3.44 6.18 -6.47
C PHE A 276 -4.30 6.39 -5.22
N GLU A 277 -4.24 5.46 -4.26
CA GLU A 277 -4.92 5.62 -2.99
C GLU A 277 -4.42 6.85 -2.20
N ALA A 278 -3.11 7.10 -2.22
CA ALA A 278 -2.49 8.27 -1.63
C ALA A 278 -2.78 9.56 -2.42
N LEU A 279 -2.90 9.52 -3.75
CA LEU A 279 -3.37 10.69 -4.51
C LEU A 279 -4.76 11.13 -4.02
N ARG A 280 -5.66 10.15 -3.84
CA ARG A 280 -7.04 10.40 -3.41
C ARG A 280 -7.17 10.88 -1.96
N THR A 281 -6.31 10.39 -1.07
CA THR A 281 -6.46 10.54 0.38
C THR A 281 -5.44 11.46 1.03
N LEU A 282 -4.28 11.66 0.41
CA LEU A 282 -3.20 12.55 0.88
C LEU A 282 -3.07 13.79 -0.01
N VAL A 283 -2.83 13.60 -1.31
CA VAL A 283 -2.51 14.71 -2.23
C VAL A 283 -3.67 15.68 -2.35
N LEU A 284 -4.86 15.20 -2.74
CA LEU A 284 -6.03 16.05 -2.95
C LEU A 284 -6.55 16.70 -1.65
N PRO A 285 -6.63 16.01 -0.48
CA PRO A 285 -7.20 16.61 0.72
C PRO A 285 -6.22 17.45 1.54
N PHE A 286 -4.92 17.14 1.52
CA PHE A 286 -3.91 17.76 2.39
C PHE A 286 -2.84 18.57 1.62
N ALA A 287 -2.98 18.71 0.30
CA ALA A 287 -2.01 19.39 -0.57
C ALA A 287 -0.58 18.84 -0.42
N ILE A 288 -0.47 17.53 -0.25
CA ILE A 288 0.83 16.84 -0.12
C ILE A 288 1.42 16.59 -1.50
N ARG A 289 2.68 16.95 -1.73
CA ARG A 289 3.43 16.49 -2.91
C ARG A 289 3.99 15.11 -2.63
N LEU A 290 3.57 14.12 -3.41
CA LEU A 290 3.85 12.71 -3.17
C LEU A 290 4.84 12.14 -4.19
N GLU A 291 5.82 11.39 -3.70
CA GLU A 291 6.51 10.38 -4.50
C GLU A 291 6.32 8.99 -3.85
N SER A 292 6.45 7.93 -4.63
CA SER A 292 6.36 6.57 -4.11
C SER A 292 7.54 5.73 -4.57
N ALA A 293 8.02 4.88 -3.67
CA ALA A 293 9.13 3.98 -3.92
C ALA A 293 8.78 2.57 -3.44
N GLY A 294 9.10 1.59 -4.25
CA GLY A 294 8.86 0.18 -3.97
C GLY A 294 10.12 -0.64 -4.16
N PHE A 295 10.44 -1.52 -3.21
CA PHE A 295 11.46 -2.54 -3.45
C PHE A 295 10.93 -3.60 -4.42
N GLY A 296 11.80 -4.15 -5.26
CA GLY A 296 11.42 -5.09 -6.30
C GLY A 296 10.92 -6.45 -5.78
N VAL A 297 10.23 -7.19 -6.64
CA VAL A 297 9.65 -8.51 -6.28
C VAL A 297 10.69 -9.54 -5.89
N GLU A 298 11.94 -9.39 -6.32
CA GLU A 298 13.04 -10.29 -5.98
C GLU A 298 13.26 -10.37 -4.47
N ARG A 299 13.01 -9.29 -3.72
CA ARG A 299 13.13 -9.34 -2.24
C ARG A 299 12.07 -10.23 -1.61
N TYR A 300 10.85 -10.22 -2.14
CA TYR A 300 9.79 -11.14 -1.71
C TYR A 300 10.11 -12.58 -2.10
N ASN A 301 10.61 -12.79 -3.31
CA ASN A 301 10.85 -14.12 -3.86
C ASN A 301 12.03 -14.87 -3.19
N ARG A 302 12.84 -14.18 -2.37
CA ARG A 302 13.91 -14.78 -1.54
C ARG A 302 13.42 -15.33 -0.19
N LEU A 303 12.16 -15.12 0.16
CA LEU A 303 11.59 -15.57 1.43
C LEU A 303 11.10 -17.02 1.34
N GLY A 304 9.80 -17.24 1.19
CA GLY A 304 9.19 -18.56 1.04
C GLY A 304 8.14 -18.57 -0.06
N GLU A 305 7.61 -19.76 -0.36
CA GLU A 305 6.64 -19.98 -1.45
C GLU A 305 5.38 -19.09 -1.32
N LEU A 306 4.89 -18.88 -0.09
CA LEU A 306 3.74 -18.01 0.18
C LEU A 306 4.03 -16.54 -0.13
N ASP A 307 5.28 -16.10 -0.02
CA ASP A 307 5.68 -14.71 -0.25
C ASP A 307 6.06 -14.45 -1.70
N GLU A 308 6.32 -15.49 -2.50
CA GLU A 308 6.65 -15.34 -3.92
C GLU A 308 5.54 -14.60 -4.70
N GLN A 309 5.94 -13.62 -5.51
CA GLN A 309 5.07 -12.77 -6.32
C GLN A 309 4.86 -13.36 -7.72
N HIS A 310 4.15 -14.48 -7.79
CA HIS A 310 3.80 -15.12 -9.06
C HIS A 310 2.70 -14.36 -9.82
N PRO A 311 2.52 -14.60 -11.14
CA PRO A 311 1.65 -13.81 -12.02
C PRO A 311 0.21 -13.57 -11.52
N ALA A 312 -0.42 -14.56 -10.90
CA ALA A 312 -1.77 -14.39 -10.33
C ALA A 312 -1.84 -13.27 -9.26
N LYS A 313 -0.84 -13.19 -8.37
CA LYS A 313 -0.76 -12.14 -7.33
C LYS A 313 -0.55 -10.78 -7.98
N ILE A 314 0.31 -10.71 -8.98
CA ILE A 314 0.58 -9.47 -9.73
C ILE A 314 -0.68 -8.96 -10.45
N LEU A 315 -1.44 -9.84 -11.11
CA LEU A 315 -2.71 -9.47 -11.75
C LEU A 315 -3.78 -9.04 -10.75
N GLN A 316 -3.81 -9.65 -9.56
CA GLN A 316 -4.66 -9.18 -8.47
C GLN A 316 -4.31 -7.74 -8.08
N GLU A 317 -3.03 -7.37 -8.07
CA GLU A 317 -2.63 -6.00 -7.76
C GLU A 317 -2.83 -5.02 -8.92
N ALA A 318 -2.73 -5.48 -10.17
CA ALA A 318 -3.18 -4.69 -11.32
C ALA A 318 -4.68 -4.34 -11.20
N ARG A 319 -5.52 -5.29 -10.76
CA ARG A 319 -6.93 -5.02 -10.42
C ARG A 319 -7.05 -4.00 -9.28
N SER A 320 -6.28 -4.15 -8.20
CA SER A 320 -6.28 -3.17 -7.09
C SER A 320 -5.94 -1.76 -7.60
N ALA A 321 -4.96 -1.63 -8.49
CA ALA A 321 -4.56 -0.36 -9.08
C ALA A 321 -5.64 0.26 -9.97
N ILE A 322 -6.30 -0.53 -10.82
CA ILE A 322 -7.46 -0.06 -11.62
C ILE A 322 -8.54 0.53 -10.72
N ARG A 323 -8.88 -0.17 -9.63
CA ARG A 323 -9.94 0.25 -8.69
C ARG A 323 -9.58 1.53 -7.95
N SER A 324 -8.33 1.68 -7.50
CA SER A 324 -7.90 2.94 -6.87
C SER A 324 -7.79 4.09 -7.87
N ALA A 325 -7.31 3.85 -9.10
CA ALA A 325 -7.34 4.83 -10.18
C ALA A 325 -8.76 5.32 -10.48
N ARG A 326 -9.74 4.41 -10.55
CA ARG A 326 -11.16 4.74 -10.69
C ARG A 326 -11.65 5.61 -9.54
N ALA A 327 -11.35 5.24 -8.29
CA ALA A 327 -11.74 6.02 -7.13
C ALA A 327 -11.12 7.44 -7.12
N VAL A 328 -9.91 7.61 -7.66
CA VAL A 328 -9.32 8.94 -7.90
C VAL A 328 -10.14 9.71 -8.93
N ALA A 329 -10.45 9.12 -10.09
CA ALA A 329 -11.23 9.77 -11.14
C ALA A 329 -12.64 10.21 -10.68
N GLU A 330 -13.31 9.37 -9.88
CA GLU A 330 -14.58 9.70 -9.24
C GLU A 330 -14.43 10.90 -8.28
N ARG A 331 -13.36 10.93 -7.48
CA ARG A 331 -13.05 12.06 -6.58
C ARG A 331 -12.81 13.37 -7.34
N LEU A 332 -12.07 13.33 -8.44
CA LEU A 332 -11.80 14.50 -9.30
C LEU A 332 -13.07 15.04 -9.98
N THR A 333 -14.10 14.20 -10.15
CA THR A 333 -15.38 14.60 -10.75
C THR A 333 -16.28 15.29 -9.73
N LEU A 334 -16.23 14.88 -8.45
CA LEU A 334 -16.97 15.51 -7.35
C LEU A 334 -16.43 16.89 -6.92
N GLN A 335 -15.23 17.26 -7.38
CA GLN A 335 -14.59 18.56 -7.08
C GLN A 335 -14.85 19.63 -8.16
N ARG A 336 -15.58 19.30 -9.24
CA ARG A 336 -16.06 20.26 -10.25
C ARG A 336 -17.42 20.84 -9.86
#